data_AF-A0A3B8P3W0-F1
#
_entry.id   AF-A0A3B8P3W0-F1
#
_cell.length_a   1.000
_cell.length_b   1.000
_cell.length_c   1.000
_cell.angle_alpha   90.00
_cell.angle_beta   90.00
_cell.angle_gamma   90.00
#
_symmetry.space_group_name_H-M   'P 1'
#
loop_
_entity.id
_entity.type
_entity.pdbx_description
1 polymer ?
#
loop_
_entity_poly.entity_id
_entity_poly.type
_entity_poly.pdbx_seq_one_letter_code
_entity_poly.pdbx_strand_id
1 'polypeptide(L)'
;LHAEAGKTPAALRFAVPQPKLWDTEHPNLYTLTARVEADGVCTDEAELSFGIRVFTVNAADGLRLNGEPIKLRGGCIHHDHGVLGAAAFPAAEERKAA
;
A
#
# COMPACT_ATOMS: atom_id res chain seq x y z
N LEU A 1 14.97 -13.47 -20.47
CA LEU A 1 13.75 -12.72 -20.10
C LEU A 1 12.62 -13.23 -20.98
N HIS A 2 11.92 -14.27 -20.51
CA HIS A 2 10.82 -14.86 -21.26
C HIS A 2 9.55 -14.05 -20.93
N ALA A 3 9.11 -13.21 -21.86
CA ALA A 3 7.75 -12.71 -21.84
C ALA A 3 6.86 -13.91 -22.21
N GLU A 4 6.02 -14.36 -21.28
CA GLU A 4 4.99 -15.36 -21.59
C GLU A 4 4.00 -14.76 -22.60
N ALA A 5 3.71 -15.51 -23.66
CA ALA A 5 2.68 -15.16 -24.62
C ALA A 5 1.31 -15.03 -23.92
N GLY A 6 0.57 -13.95 -24.19
CA GLY A 6 -0.81 -13.76 -23.70
C GLY A 6 -1.03 -12.60 -22.72
N LYS A 7 -0.01 -11.83 -22.35
CA LYS A 7 -0.17 -10.62 -21.51
C LYS A 7 0.01 -9.36 -22.34
N THR A 8 -1.05 -8.57 -22.48
CA THR A 8 -1.01 -7.24 -23.11
C THR A 8 -0.99 -6.17 -22.01
N PRO A 9 0.09 -5.38 -21.87
CA PRO A 9 0.11 -4.29 -20.89
C PRO A 9 -0.96 -3.24 -21.20
N ALA A 10 -1.76 -2.89 -20.20
CA ALA A 10 -2.69 -1.77 -20.25
C ALA A 10 -2.28 -0.72 -19.22
N ALA A 11 -2.37 0.57 -19.59
CA ALA A 11 -2.04 1.67 -18.71
C ALA A 11 -3.22 2.65 -18.64
N LEU A 12 -3.70 2.91 -17.43
CA LEU A 12 -4.75 3.89 -17.14
C LEU A 12 -4.14 5.04 -16.35
N ARG A 13 -4.56 6.27 -16.65
CA ARG A 13 -4.18 7.47 -15.92
C ARG A 13 -5.45 8.26 -15.62
N PHE A 14 -5.66 8.56 -14.35
CA PHE A 14 -6.77 9.39 -13.89
C PHE A 14 -6.31 10.21 -12.68
N ALA A 15 -6.94 11.37 -12.49
CA ALA A 15 -6.71 12.22 -11.35
C ALA A 15 -7.72 11.91 -10.24
N VAL A 16 -7.27 11.93 -8.99
CA VAL A 16 -8.16 11.92 -7.82
C VAL A 16 -8.26 13.37 -7.35
N PRO A 17 -9.39 14.07 -7.56
CA PRO A 17 -9.54 15.45 -7.12
C PRO A 17 -9.59 15.50 -5.59
N GLN A 18 -8.82 16.41 -4.99
CA GLN A 18 -8.81 16.68 -3.54
C GLN A 18 -8.77 15.39 -2.68
N PRO A 19 -7.74 14.53 -2.85
CA PRO A 19 -7.68 13.27 -2.12
C PRO A 19 -7.51 13.55 -0.62
N LYS A 20 -8.25 12.84 0.22
CA LYS A 20 -7.87 12.65 1.61
C LYS A 20 -6.54 11.90 1.63
N LEU A 21 -5.49 12.55 2.11
CA LEU A 21 -4.16 11.97 2.19
C LEU A 21 -4.08 10.94 3.32
N TRP A 22 -3.27 9.92 3.14
CA TRP A 22 -2.88 9.02 4.20
C TRP A 22 -1.77 9.67 5.03
N ASP A 23 -1.92 9.66 6.35
CA ASP A 23 -0.86 9.94 7.32
C ASP A 23 -0.96 9.01 8.54
N THR A 24 -0.06 9.17 9.53
CA THR A 24 0.01 8.27 10.69
C THR A 24 -1.16 8.42 11.66
N GLU A 25 -1.83 9.58 11.68
CA GLU A 25 -3.00 9.87 12.51
C GLU A 25 -4.31 9.65 11.73
N HIS A 26 -4.28 9.87 10.42
CA HIS A 26 -5.40 9.71 9.48
C HIS A 26 -5.03 8.72 8.37
N PRO A 27 -5.11 7.40 8.63
CA PRO A 27 -4.73 6.38 7.66
C PRO A 27 -5.80 6.17 6.58
N ASN A 28 -6.15 7.23 5.83
CA ASN A 28 -7.14 7.17 4.76
C ASN A 28 -6.72 6.20 3.64
N LEU A 29 -7.56 5.21 3.35
CA LEU A 29 -7.35 4.21 2.30
C LEU A 29 -8.45 4.29 1.22
N TYR A 30 -8.08 3.90 0.00
CA TYR A 30 -8.93 3.78 -1.17
C TYR A 30 -8.84 2.36 -1.72
N THR A 31 -9.90 1.92 -2.39
CA THR A 31 -9.90 0.67 -3.17
C THR A 31 -9.89 1.01 -4.65
N LEU A 32 -8.94 0.46 -5.38
CA LEU A 32 -8.94 0.43 -6.85
C LEU A 32 -9.50 -0.92 -7.30
N THR A 33 -10.65 -0.90 -7.95
CA THR A 33 -11.22 -2.07 -8.62
C THR A 33 -10.92 -1.98 -10.11
N ALA A 34 -10.15 -2.94 -10.64
CA ALA A 34 -9.84 -3.07 -12.05
C ALA A 34 -10.64 -4.24 -12.63
N ARG A 35 -11.41 -3.97 -13.70
CA ARG A 35 -12.24 -4.97 -14.39
C ARG A 35 -11.77 -5.17 -15.81
N VAL A 36 -11.78 -6.43 -16.25
CA VAL A 36 -11.66 -6.80 -17.66
C VAL A 36 -13.07 -7.14 -18.15
N GLU A 37 -13.51 -6.44 -19.19
CA GLU A 37 -14.83 -6.64 -19.78
C GLU A 37 -14.71 -7.15 -21.23
N ALA A 38 -15.51 -8.15 -21.59
CA ALA A 38 -15.69 -8.65 -22.94
C ALA A 38 -17.18 -8.74 -23.25
N ASP A 39 -17.61 -8.19 -24.38
CA ASP A 39 -19.02 -8.19 -24.82
C ASP A 39 -20.01 -7.66 -23.75
N GLY A 40 -19.57 -6.66 -22.95
CA GLY A 40 -20.37 -6.06 -21.88
C GLY A 40 -20.46 -6.91 -20.60
N VAL A 41 -19.69 -8.01 -20.51
CA VAL A 41 -19.63 -8.90 -19.34
C VAL A 41 -18.26 -8.75 -18.67
N CYS A 42 -18.26 -8.56 -17.35
CA CYS A 42 -17.03 -8.59 -16.55
C CYS A 42 -16.49 -10.02 -16.49
N THR A 43 -15.31 -10.26 -17.07
CA THR A 43 -14.68 -11.59 -17.14
C THR A 43 -13.62 -11.79 -16.06
N ASP A 44 -13.05 -10.71 -15.52
CA ASP A 44 -12.06 -10.74 -14.45
C ASP A 44 -12.11 -9.44 -13.65
N GLU A 45 -11.79 -9.52 -12.35
CA GLU A 45 -11.76 -8.38 -11.44
C GLU A 45 -10.59 -8.52 -10.45
N ALA A 46 -9.87 -7.42 -10.24
CA ALA A 46 -8.85 -7.33 -9.21
C ALA A 46 -9.08 -6.09 -8.35
N GLU A 47 -8.93 -6.25 -7.04
CA GLU A 47 -8.99 -5.14 -6.08
C GLU A 47 -7.63 -4.87 -5.45
N LEU A 48 -7.31 -3.58 -5.29
CA LEU A 48 -6.10 -3.12 -4.61
C LEU A 48 -6.47 -2.04 -3.59
N SER A 49 -6.10 -2.26 -2.33
CA SER A 49 -6.16 -1.23 -1.29
C SER A 49 -4.89 -0.38 -1.31
N PHE A 50 -5.03 0.94 -1.29
CA PHE A 50 -3.89 1.87 -1.30
C PHE A 50 -4.20 3.17 -0.54
N GLY A 51 -3.15 3.88 -0.11
CA GLY A 51 -3.25 5.22 0.50
C GLY A 51 -2.46 6.24 -0.32
N ILE A 52 -3.02 7.44 -0.51
CA ILE A 52 -2.38 8.51 -1.28
C ILE A 52 -1.53 9.36 -0.33
N ARG A 53 -0.20 9.39 -0.53
CA ARG A 53 0.74 10.16 0.30
C ARG A 53 2.00 10.51 -0.47
N VAL A 54 2.73 11.52 0.01
CA VAL A 54 4.03 11.91 -0.52
C VAL A 54 5.08 11.80 0.57
N PHE A 55 6.17 11.10 0.29
CA PHE A 55 7.38 11.16 1.11
C PHE A 55 8.43 12.00 0.39
N THR A 56 9.08 12.90 1.12
CA THR A 56 10.29 13.57 0.64
C THR A 56 11.40 13.38 1.66
N VAL A 57 12.59 13.04 1.18
CA VAL A 57 13.80 12.90 2.00
C VAL A 57 14.91 13.71 1.36
N ASN A 58 15.48 14.65 2.10
CA ASN A 58 16.65 15.41 1.65
C ASN A 58 17.57 15.76 2.83
N ALA A 59 18.80 16.18 2.55
CA ALA A 59 19.82 16.45 3.57
C ALA A 59 19.53 17.70 4.43
N ALA A 60 18.80 18.68 3.89
CA ALA A 60 18.49 19.93 4.59
C ALA A 60 17.30 19.77 5.55
N ASP A 61 16.27 19.03 5.12
CA ASP A 61 14.97 18.93 5.81
C ASP A 61 14.72 17.57 6.48
N GLY A 62 15.53 16.55 6.18
CA GLY A 62 15.29 15.19 6.63
C GLY A 62 14.07 14.55 5.96
N LEU A 63 13.35 13.70 6.70
CA LEU A 63 12.14 13.00 6.26
C LEU A 63 10.89 13.87 6.49
N ARG A 64 10.07 14.01 5.44
CA ARG A 64 8.74 14.61 5.53
C ARG A 64 7.68 13.68 4.93
N LEU A 65 6.49 13.73 5.51
CA LEU A 65 5.27 13.06 5.03
C LEU A 65 4.24 14.13 4.70
N ASN A 66 3.73 14.12 3.46
CA ASN A 66 2.78 15.10 2.94
C ASN A 66 3.26 16.57 3.10
N GLY A 67 4.58 16.79 3.05
CA GLY A 67 5.21 18.10 3.24
C GLY A 67 5.59 18.43 4.69
N GLU A 68 5.07 17.68 5.68
CA GLU A 68 5.32 17.93 7.10
C GLU A 68 6.51 17.13 7.63
N PRO A 69 7.44 17.73 8.40
CA PRO A 69 8.55 17.01 9.01
C PRO A 69 8.10 15.93 9.99
N ILE A 70 8.66 14.72 9.86
CA ILE A 70 8.41 13.63 10.81
C ILE A 70 9.74 13.06 11.33
N LYS A 71 9.72 12.56 12.56
CA LYS A 71 10.83 11.75 13.09
C LYS A 71 10.46 10.27 12.97
N LEU A 72 11.31 9.49 12.30
CA LEU A 72 11.17 8.04 12.22
C LEU A 72 11.52 7.42 13.58
N ARG A 73 10.51 7.12 14.39
CA ARG A 73 10.65 6.43 15.69
C ARG A 73 10.47 4.92 15.50
N GLY A 74 11.32 4.32 14.68
CA GLY A 74 11.23 2.89 14.33
C GLY A 74 11.90 1.96 15.35
N GLY A 75 11.54 0.68 15.29
CA GLY A 75 12.19 -0.42 16.00
C GLY A 75 12.40 -1.62 15.07
N CYS A 76 13.31 -2.52 15.44
CA CYS A 76 13.51 -3.78 14.72
C CYS A 76 12.59 -4.85 15.29
N ILE A 77 11.62 -5.33 14.51
CA ILE A 77 10.64 -6.34 14.91
C ILE A 77 10.98 -7.66 14.21
N HIS A 78 11.29 -8.71 14.98
CA HIS A 78 11.50 -10.05 14.44
C HIS A 78 10.16 -10.73 14.07
N HIS A 79 10.21 -11.65 13.10
CA HIS A 79 9.01 -12.29 12.55
C HIS A 79 8.36 -13.30 13.50
N ASP A 80 9.09 -13.78 14.52
CA ASP A 80 8.56 -14.76 15.47
C ASP A 80 7.56 -14.16 16.47
N HIS A 81 6.78 -15.04 17.10
CA HIS A 81 5.74 -14.71 18.06
C HIS A 81 5.93 -15.49 19.38
N GLY A 82 7.18 -15.70 19.80
CA GLY A 82 7.50 -16.46 21.01
C GLY A 82 7.02 -17.91 20.93
N VAL A 83 6.07 -18.31 21.80
CA VAL A 83 5.55 -19.69 21.86
C VAL A 83 4.82 -20.13 20.59
N LEU A 84 4.35 -19.19 19.76
CA LEU A 84 3.72 -19.49 18.47
C LEU A 84 4.75 -19.71 17.35
N GLY A 85 6.05 -19.51 17.63
CA GLY A 85 7.12 -19.64 16.65
C GLY A 85 6.99 -18.65 15.50
N ALA A 86 7.36 -19.08 14.29
CA ALA A 86 7.38 -18.26 13.07
C ALA A 86 6.02 -18.18 12.34
N ALA A 87 4.94 -18.71 12.90
CA ALA A 87 3.63 -18.67 12.26
C ALA A 87 3.02 -17.25 12.32
N ALA A 88 2.55 -16.75 11.19
CA ALA A 88 1.94 -15.42 11.04
C ALA A 88 0.42 -15.48 11.23
N PHE A 89 -0.02 -15.56 12.49
CA PHE A 89 -1.45 -15.48 12.82
C PHE A 89 -1.90 -14.00 12.85
N PRO A 90 -3.02 -13.61 12.20
CA PRO A 90 -3.43 -12.21 12.09
C PRO A 90 -3.48 -11.46 13.43
N ALA A 91 -4.09 -12.06 14.45
CA ALA A 91 -4.19 -11.45 15.78
C ALA A 91 -2.83 -11.33 16.51
N ALA A 92 -1.88 -12.23 16.22
CA ALA A 92 -0.55 -12.18 16.82
C ALA A 92 0.32 -11.07 16.20
N GLU A 93 0.19 -10.87 14.87
CA GLU A 93 0.85 -9.77 14.14
C GLU A 93 0.28 -8.42 14.55
N GLU A 94 -1.05 -8.29 14.64
CA GLU A 94 -1.71 -7.06 15.08
C GLU A 94 -1.26 -6.67 16.49
N ARG A 95 -1.25 -7.62 17.45
CA ARG A 95 -0.78 -7.37 18.82
C ARG A 95 0.70 -7.01 18.89
N LYS A 96 1.53 -7.50 17.97
CA LYS A 96 2.98 -7.18 17.94
C LYS A 96 3.23 -5.76 17.45
N ALA A 97 2.38 -5.27 16.55
CA ALA A 97 2.51 -3.97 15.90
C ALA A 97 1.74 -2.83 16.60
N ALA A 98 0.81 -3.16 17.49
CA ALA A 98 0.07 -2.22 18.35
C ALA A 98 0.94 -1.67 19.50
#